data_AF-A0AA51PFP1-F1
#
_entry.id   AF-A0AA51PFP1-F1
#
_cell.length_a   1.000
_cell.length_b   1.000
_cell.length_c   1.000
_cell.angle_alpha   90.00
_cell.angle_beta   90.00
_cell.angle_gamma   90.00
#
_symmetry.space_group_name_H-M   'P 1'
#
loop_
_entity.id
_entity.type
_entity.pdbx_description
1 polymer ?
#
loop_
_entity_poly.entity_id
_entity_poly.type
_entity_poly.pdbx_seq_one_letter_code
_entity_poly.pdbx_strand_id
1 'polypeptide(L)'
;LLELIVKLTKILQEKKSKISRLSDYNCEAEKKSYYGQKVSEDFERKYAAVVIDLERMNMDLQKYISEIQVYCQQIAPGPSLAAMLAPSHLREKCREDAALLVEKNNNGTVTDANTIDLITDLTALMLQVKSLSDSDQNAYELSVLQGTMDQI
;
A
#
# COMPACT_ATOMS: atom_id res chain seq x y z
N LEU A 1 5.71 -15.23 -17.68
CA LEU A 1 5.73 -13.75 -17.51
C LEU A 1 4.69 -13.03 -18.37
N LEU A 2 4.72 -13.13 -19.71
CA LEU A 2 3.76 -12.42 -20.58
C LEU A 2 2.29 -12.75 -20.25
N GLU A 3 1.95 -14.01 -20.03
CA GLU A 3 0.61 -14.43 -19.63
C GLU A 3 0.15 -13.78 -18.31
N LEU A 4 1.06 -13.68 -17.32
CA LEU A 4 0.78 -13.04 -16.03
C LEU A 4 0.52 -11.54 -16.19
N ILE A 5 1.32 -10.86 -17.01
CA ILE A 5 1.14 -9.43 -17.32
C ILE A 5 -0.20 -9.19 -18.01
N VAL A 6 -0.60 -10.07 -18.93
CA VAL A 6 -1.92 -10.01 -19.59
C VAL A 6 -3.06 -10.20 -18.58
N LYS A 7 -2.96 -11.21 -17.69
CA LYS A 7 -3.95 -11.44 -16.61
C LYS A 7 -4.04 -10.23 -15.66
N LEU A 8 -2.90 -9.70 -15.22
CA LEU A 8 -2.81 -8.51 -14.37
C LEU A 8 -3.49 -7.31 -15.03
N THR A 9 -3.15 -7.04 -16.30
CA THR A 9 -3.73 -5.93 -17.07
C THR A 9 -5.24 -6.06 -17.19
N LYS A 10 -5.74 -7.27 -17.45
CA LYS A 10 -7.17 -7.53 -17.55
C LYS A 10 -7.89 -7.22 -16.23
N ILE A 11 -7.35 -7.68 -15.11
CA ILE A 11 -7.95 -7.43 -13.79
C ILE A 11 -7.88 -5.94 -13.43
N LEU A 12 -6.80 -5.24 -13.78
CA LEU A 12 -6.72 -3.79 -13.58
C LEU A 12 -7.80 -3.03 -14.37
N GLN A 13 -8.08 -3.44 -15.60
CA GLN A 13 -9.16 -2.85 -16.40
C GLN A 13 -10.54 -3.12 -15.79
N GLU A 14 -10.81 -4.35 -15.37
CA GLU A 14 -12.07 -4.72 -14.71
C GLU A 14 -12.25 -3.98 -13.37
N LYS A 15 -11.19 -3.91 -12.55
CA LYS A 15 -11.16 -3.16 -11.29
C LYS A 15 -11.44 -1.68 -11.51
N LYS A 16 -10.86 -1.07 -12.55
CA LYS A 16 -11.13 0.33 -12.91
C LYS A 16 -12.61 0.57 -13.21
N SER A 17 -13.24 -0.33 -13.96
CA SER A 17 -14.69 -0.26 -14.26
C SER A 17 -15.53 -0.37 -12.98
N LYS A 18 -15.16 -1.27 -12.06
CA LYS A 18 -15.86 -1.45 -10.78
C LYS A 18 -15.70 -0.27 -9.83
N ILE A 19 -14.53 0.37 -9.79
CA ILE A 19 -14.30 1.62 -9.03
C ILE A 19 -15.18 2.73 -9.58
N SER A 20 -15.27 2.88 -10.91
CA SER A 20 -16.19 3.86 -11.52
C SER A 20 -17.62 3.61 -11.07
N ARG A 21 -18.07 2.36 -11.11
CA ARG A 21 -19.43 2.00 -10.68
C ARG A 21 -19.67 2.21 -9.18
N LEU A 22 -18.67 1.97 -8.34
CA LEU A 22 -18.76 2.27 -6.91
C LEU A 22 -18.88 3.78 -6.67
N SER A 23 -18.14 4.59 -7.45
CA SER A 23 -18.26 6.05 -7.43
C SER A 23 -19.66 6.52 -7.84
N ASP A 24 -20.27 5.89 -8.86
CA ASP A 24 -21.64 6.19 -9.26
C ASP A 24 -22.64 5.88 -8.14
N TYR A 25 -22.47 4.73 -7.47
CA TYR A 25 -23.30 4.38 -6.32
C TYR A 25 -23.12 5.36 -5.16
N ASN A 26 -21.90 5.81 -4.86
CA ASN A 26 -21.65 6.82 -3.83
C ASN A 26 -22.40 8.12 -4.16
N CYS A 27 -22.32 8.59 -5.40
CA CYS A 27 -23.05 9.77 -5.85
C CYS A 27 -24.58 9.60 -5.70
N GLU A 28 -25.12 8.41 -6.01
CA GLU A 28 -26.55 8.12 -5.83
C GLU A 28 -26.95 8.09 -4.34
N ALA A 29 -26.12 7.49 -3.48
CA ALA A 29 -26.34 7.43 -2.04
C ALA A 29 -26.30 8.83 -1.40
N GLU A 30 -25.33 9.66 -1.78
CA GLU A 30 -25.22 11.05 -1.34
C GLU A 30 -26.45 11.87 -1.74
N LYS A 31 -26.93 11.74 -2.99
CA LYS A 31 -28.17 12.38 -3.43
C LYS A 31 -29.37 11.95 -2.60
N LYS A 32 -29.55 10.64 -2.39
CA LYS A 32 -30.64 10.11 -1.55
C LYS A 32 -30.58 10.63 -0.13
N SER A 33 -29.38 10.67 0.46
CA SER A 33 -29.13 11.24 1.79
C SER A 33 -29.53 12.72 1.85
N TYR A 34 -29.14 13.52 0.86
CA TYR A 34 -29.50 14.94 0.77
C TYR A 34 -31.02 15.17 0.73
N TYR A 35 -31.77 14.30 0.05
CA TYR A 35 -33.23 14.34 0.00
C TYR A 35 -33.91 13.65 1.22
N GLY A 36 -33.15 13.20 2.22
CA GLY A 36 -33.67 12.50 3.40
C GLY A 36 -34.29 11.13 3.08
N GLN A 37 -33.97 10.56 1.91
CA GLN A 37 -34.48 9.26 1.48
C GLN A 37 -33.64 8.13 2.07
N LYS A 38 -34.32 7.09 2.56
CA LYS A 38 -33.63 5.87 3.00
C LYS A 38 -33.07 5.11 1.80
N VAL A 39 -31.87 4.58 1.96
CA VAL A 39 -31.27 3.64 1.01
C VAL A 39 -32.07 2.34 1.06
N SER A 40 -32.33 1.75 -0.11
CA SER A 40 -33.06 0.48 -0.20
C SER A 40 -32.11 -0.69 0.06
N GLU A 41 -32.61 -1.76 0.68
CA GLU A 41 -31.84 -2.98 0.91
C GLU A 41 -31.27 -3.57 -0.38
N ASP A 42 -31.99 -3.47 -1.51
CA ASP A 42 -31.50 -3.91 -2.83
C ASP A 42 -30.27 -3.11 -3.29
N PHE A 43 -30.24 -1.82 -2.97
CA PHE A 43 -29.09 -0.96 -3.25
C PHE A 43 -27.91 -1.36 -2.37
N GLU A 44 -28.12 -1.57 -1.07
CA GLU A 44 -27.07 -2.00 -0.14
C GLU A 44 -26.45 -3.33 -0.57
N ARG A 45 -27.27 -4.30 -0.99
CA ARG A 45 -26.77 -5.58 -1.53
C ARG A 45 -25.92 -5.39 -2.79
N LYS A 46 -26.37 -4.55 -3.73
CA LYS A 46 -25.60 -4.25 -4.96
C LYS A 46 -24.29 -3.53 -4.67
N TYR A 47 -24.30 -2.60 -3.72
CA TYR A 47 -23.11 -1.88 -3.27
C TYR A 47 -22.11 -2.84 -2.63
N ALA A 48 -22.56 -3.64 -1.66
CA ALA A 48 -21.74 -4.63 -0.97
C ALA A 48 -21.13 -5.65 -1.94
N ALA A 49 -21.90 -6.13 -2.94
CA ALA A 49 -21.38 -7.03 -3.96
C ALA A 49 -20.22 -6.41 -4.76
N VAL A 50 -20.29 -5.11 -5.11
CA VAL A 50 -19.18 -4.43 -5.78
C VAL A 50 -17.95 -4.31 -4.88
N VAL A 51 -18.13 -4.03 -3.58
CA VAL A 51 -17.03 -3.95 -2.61
C VAL A 51 -16.34 -5.31 -2.45
N ILE A 52 -17.11 -6.39 -2.32
CA ILE A 52 -16.58 -7.77 -2.22
C ILE A 52 -15.83 -8.17 -3.49
N ASP A 53 -16.39 -7.85 -4.66
CA ASP A 53 -15.74 -8.10 -5.95
C ASP A 53 -14.39 -7.35 -6.04
N LEU A 54 -14.35 -6.09 -5.58
CA LEU A 54 -13.12 -5.29 -5.55
C LEU A 54 -12.07 -5.86 -4.60
N GLU A 55 -12.47 -6.35 -3.43
CA GLU A 55 -11.58 -7.03 -2.49
C GLU A 55 -10.98 -8.30 -3.10
N ARG A 56 -11.81 -9.12 -3.74
CA ARG A 56 -11.34 -10.32 -4.46
C ARG A 56 -10.33 -9.96 -5.56
N MET A 57 -10.63 -8.92 -6.35
CA MET A 57 -9.69 -8.43 -7.37
C MET A 57 -8.37 -7.96 -6.74
N ASN A 58 -8.39 -7.34 -5.56
CA ASN A 58 -7.15 -6.95 -4.86
C ASN A 58 -6.31 -8.17 -4.49
N MET A 59 -6.93 -9.22 -3.95
CA MET A 59 -6.24 -10.47 -3.61
C MET A 59 -5.62 -11.12 -4.85
N ASP A 60 -6.38 -11.19 -5.96
CA ASP A 60 -5.89 -11.77 -7.22
C ASP A 60 -4.73 -10.94 -7.80
N LEU A 61 -4.84 -9.60 -7.79
CA LEU A 61 -3.75 -8.71 -8.22
C LEU A 61 -2.50 -8.92 -7.39
N GLN A 62 -2.63 -9.00 -6.06
CA GLN A 62 -1.50 -9.19 -5.16
C GLN A 62 -0.79 -10.52 -5.43
N LYS A 63 -1.55 -11.60 -5.68
CA LYS A 63 -1.00 -12.88 -6.11
C LYS A 63 -0.21 -12.76 -7.42
N TYR A 64 -0.79 -12.15 -8.45
CA TYR A 64 -0.11 -12.00 -9.74
C TYR A 64 1.13 -11.12 -9.67
N ILE A 65 1.10 -10.04 -8.87
CA ILE A 65 2.25 -9.17 -8.64
C ILE A 65 3.38 -9.96 -7.98
N SER A 66 3.09 -10.73 -6.92
CA SER A 66 4.07 -11.58 -6.25
C SER A 66 4.71 -12.60 -7.21
N GLU A 67 3.90 -13.26 -8.06
CA GLU A 67 4.43 -14.19 -9.07
C GLU A 67 5.31 -13.48 -10.11
N ILE A 68 4.87 -12.31 -10.61
CA ILE A 68 5.64 -11.49 -11.56
C ILE A 68 6.98 -11.06 -10.94
N GLN A 69 6.99 -10.66 -9.67
CA GLN A 69 8.20 -10.26 -8.95
C GLN A 69 9.22 -11.41 -8.92
N VAL A 70 8.79 -12.63 -8.61
CA VAL A 70 9.65 -13.83 -8.62
C VAL A 70 10.23 -14.08 -10.02
N TYR A 71 9.40 -14.02 -11.07
CA TYR A 71 9.89 -14.21 -12.44
C TYR A 71 10.87 -13.13 -12.88
N CYS A 72 10.64 -11.88 -12.52
CA CYS A 72 11.55 -10.79 -12.85
C CYS A 72 12.90 -10.93 -12.13
N GLN A 73 12.93 -11.42 -10.88
CA GLN A 73 14.18 -11.75 -10.18
C GLN A 73 14.96 -12.88 -10.89
N GLN A 74 14.25 -13.87 -11.43
CA GLN A 74 14.87 -14.98 -12.18
C GLN A 74 15.43 -14.56 -13.55
N ILE A 75 14.73 -13.66 -14.26
CA ILE A 75 15.07 -13.25 -15.63
C ILE A 75 16.10 -12.12 -15.66
N ALA A 76 16.08 -11.24 -14.66
CA ALA A 76 17.04 -10.17 -14.48
C ALA A 76 17.59 -10.23 -13.05
N PRO A 77 18.62 -11.05 -12.78
CA PRO A 77 19.27 -11.15 -11.47
C PRO A 77 20.13 -9.90 -11.12
N GLY A 78 19.80 -8.74 -11.68
CA GLY A 78 20.47 -7.46 -11.48
C GLY A 78 19.51 -6.35 -11.02
N PRO A 79 20.01 -5.15 -10.68
CA PRO A 79 19.35 -4.19 -9.79
C PRO A 79 18.02 -3.60 -10.26
N SER A 80 17.54 -3.93 -11.47
CA SER A 80 16.51 -3.15 -12.16
C SER A 80 15.08 -3.31 -11.62
N LEU A 81 14.67 -4.46 -11.09
CA LEU A 81 13.34 -4.59 -10.46
C LEU A 81 13.39 -4.32 -8.95
N ALA A 82 14.45 -4.77 -8.27
CA ALA A 82 14.69 -4.42 -6.88
C ALA A 82 14.72 -2.90 -6.71
N ALA A 83 15.38 -2.15 -7.59
CA ALA A 83 15.40 -0.69 -7.57
C ALA A 83 14.04 0.00 -7.72
N MET A 84 13.09 -0.61 -8.44
CA MET A 84 11.80 0.03 -8.77
C MET A 84 10.75 -0.13 -7.66
N LEU A 85 10.89 -1.17 -6.82
CA LEU A 85 9.96 -1.50 -5.73
C LEU A 85 10.61 -1.40 -4.34
N ALA A 86 11.94 -1.45 -4.24
CA ALA A 86 12.65 -1.31 -2.97
C ALA A 86 12.29 -0.01 -2.24
N PRO A 87 12.08 1.16 -2.88
CA PRO A 87 11.91 2.37 -2.12
C PRO A 87 10.64 2.41 -1.26
N SER A 88 9.50 1.98 -1.80
CA SER A 88 8.23 1.95 -1.06
C SER A 88 8.19 0.82 -0.05
N HIS A 89 8.65 -0.38 -0.42
CA HIS A 89 8.67 -1.53 0.49
C HIS A 89 9.66 -1.37 1.63
N LEU A 90 10.85 -0.78 1.38
CA LEU A 90 11.81 -0.49 2.43
C LEU A 90 11.26 0.56 3.40
N ARG A 91 10.61 1.62 2.89
CA ARG A 91 9.98 2.64 3.74
C ARG A 91 8.92 2.03 4.64
N GLU A 92 8.00 1.27 4.07
CA GLU A 92 6.88 0.65 4.80
C GLU A 92 7.39 -0.34 5.85
N LYS A 93 8.32 -1.22 5.47
CA LYS A 93 8.94 -2.17 6.40
C LYS A 93 9.69 -1.46 7.54
N CYS A 94 10.51 -0.45 7.24
CA CYS A 94 11.21 0.31 8.28
C CYS A 94 10.25 1.04 9.22
N ARG A 95 9.10 1.49 8.73
CA ARG A 95 8.06 2.11 9.56
C ARG A 95 7.33 1.11 10.43
N GLU A 96 7.01 -0.09 9.93
CA GLU A 96 6.45 -1.18 10.72
C GLU A 96 7.41 -1.65 11.81
N ASP A 97 8.68 -1.89 11.47
CA ASP A 97 9.72 -2.29 12.42
C ASP A 97 9.95 -1.22 13.49
N ALA A 98 9.90 0.06 13.09
CA ALA A 98 9.97 1.19 14.01
C ALA A 98 8.77 1.25 14.95
N ALA A 99 7.54 1.05 14.46
CA ALA A 99 6.35 1.05 15.29
C ALA A 99 6.41 -0.05 16.37
N LEU A 100 6.86 -1.26 16.00
CA LEU A 100 7.05 -2.36 16.94
C LEU A 100 8.14 -2.05 17.98
N LEU A 101 9.23 -1.39 17.57
CA LEU A 101 10.28 -0.95 18.50
C LEU A 101 9.76 0.12 19.45
N VAL A 102 9.02 1.12 18.96
CA VAL A 102 8.47 2.18 19.79
C VAL A 102 7.45 1.60 20.76
N GLU A 103 6.54 0.75 20.32
CA GLU A 103 5.56 0.08 21.19
C GLU A 103 6.25 -0.73 22.30
N LYS A 104 7.26 -1.53 21.95
CA LYS A 104 8.02 -2.35 22.90
C LYS A 104 8.79 -1.53 23.93
N ASN A 105 9.26 -0.34 23.57
CA ASN A 105 10.12 0.48 24.44
C ASN A 105 9.38 1.61 25.16
N ASN A 106 8.21 2.02 24.68
CA ASN A 106 7.46 3.14 25.24
C ASN A 106 6.94 2.83 26.66
N ASN A 107 6.56 1.59 26.96
CA ASN A 107 6.09 1.14 28.28
C ASN A 107 5.00 2.06 28.91
N GLY A 108 4.20 2.73 28.07
CA GLY A 108 3.16 3.68 28.51
C GLY A 108 3.68 5.05 28.98
N THR A 109 4.94 5.38 28.74
CA THR A 109 5.58 6.65 29.16
C THR A 109 5.09 7.83 28.33
N VAL A 110 4.99 7.64 27.01
CA VAL A 110 4.45 8.62 26.07
C VAL A 110 3.04 8.18 25.68
N THR A 111 2.06 9.05 25.89
CA THR A 111 0.64 8.79 25.60
C THR A 111 0.08 9.68 24.49
N ASP A 112 0.81 10.74 24.13
CA ASP A 112 0.44 11.64 23.05
C ASP A 112 0.68 10.99 21.68
N ALA A 113 -0.37 10.85 20.88
CA ALA A 113 -0.33 10.16 19.60
C ALA A 113 0.61 10.83 18.60
N ASN A 114 0.66 12.17 18.57
CA ASN A 114 1.54 12.91 17.66
C ASN A 114 3.02 12.70 18.02
N THR A 115 3.32 12.65 19.32
CA THR A 115 4.66 12.38 19.82
C THR A 115 5.08 10.94 19.52
N ILE A 116 4.17 9.97 19.66
CA ILE A 116 4.43 8.56 19.29
C ILE A 116 4.69 8.42 17.79
N ASP A 117 3.90 9.08 16.94
CA ASP A 117 4.07 9.04 15.47
C ASP A 117 5.41 9.66 15.07
N LEU A 118 5.77 10.83 15.63
CA LEU A 118 7.08 11.46 15.39
C LEU A 118 8.24 10.57 15.84
N ILE A 119 8.17 9.96 17.02
CA ILE A 119 9.20 9.03 17.50
C ILE A 119 9.29 7.82 16.56
N THR A 120 8.16 7.34 16.04
CA THR A 120 8.10 6.23 15.09
C THR A 120 8.74 6.60 13.76
N ASP A 121 8.46 7.77 13.21
CA ASP A 121 9.03 8.23 11.94
C ASP A 121 10.54 8.50 12.07
N LEU A 122 11.00 9.07 13.19
CA LEU A 122 12.43 9.24 13.49
C LEU A 122 13.14 7.87 13.66
N THR A 123 12.48 6.90 14.30
CA THR A 123 13.01 5.55 14.46
C THR A 123 13.09 4.84 13.10
N ALA A 124 12.08 5.00 12.25
CA ALA A 124 12.06 4.48 10.89
C ALA A 124 13.19 5.07 10.05
N LEU A 125 13.43 6.38 10.19
CA LEU A 125 14.54 7.07 9.53
C LEU A 125 15.90 6.49 9.94
N MET A 126 16.12 6.21 11.23
CA MET A 126 17.36 5.57 11.68
C MET A 126 17.54 4.15 11.12
N LEU A 127 16.45 3.37 11.02
CA LEU A 127 16.51 2.03 10.43
C LEU A 127 16.87 2.10 8.93
N GLN A 128 16.35 3.09 8.21
CA GLN A 128 16.71 3.33 6.81
C GLN A 128 18.20 3.69 6.65
N VAL A 129 18.73 4.56 7.52
CA VAL A 129 20.18 4.90 7.55
C VAL A 129 21.05 3.67 7.84
N LYS A 130 20.60 2.80 8.74
CA LYS A 130 21.30 1.55 9.03
C LYS A 130 21.33 0.64 7.81
N SER A 131 20.19 0.45 7.13
CA SER A 131 20.12 -0.35 5.91
C SER A 131 21.08 0.14 4.82
N LEU A 132 21.21 1.45 4.65
CA LEU A 132 22.18 2.07 3.74
C LEU A 132 23.65 1.82 4.11
N SER A 133 23.93 1.64 5.40
CA SER A 133 25.29 1.43 5.90
C SER A 133 25.71 -0.03 5.78
N ASP A 134 24.75 -0.95 5.83
CA ASP A 134 24.95 -2.40 5.71
C ASP A 134 24.94 -2.89 4.25
N SER A 135 24.48 -2.07 3.29
CA SER A 135 24.38 -2.40 1.86
C SER A 135 25.51 -1.75 1.03
N ASP A 136 25.99 -2.44 -0.02
CA ASP A 136 26.87 -1.84 -1.03
C ASP A 136 26.07 -0.80 -1.83
N GLN A 137 26.06 0.44 -1.33
CA GLN A 137 25.51 1.68 -1.88
C GLN A 137 24.64 1.52 -3.14
N ASN A 138 23.37 1.23 -2.95
CA ASN A 138 22.38 1.27 -4.03
C ASN A 138 21.72 2.66 -4.03
N ALA A 139 21.91 3.44 -5.10
CA ALA A 139 21.46 4.84 -5.22
C ALA A 139 19.95 5.07 -4.92
N TYR A 140 19.14 4.02 -4.97
CA TYR A 140 17.70 4.06 -4.70
C TYR A 140 17.35 4.12 -3.22
N GLU A 141 18.18 3.58 -2.33
CA GLU A 141 17.93 3.63 -0.87
C GLU A 141 18.05 5.06 -0.33
N LEU A 142 18.84 5.92 -0.99
CA LEU A 142 18.93 7.35 -0.68
C LEU A 142 17.59 8.10 -0.94
N SER A 143 16.85 7.71 -1.98
CA SER A 143 15.55 8.30 -2.30
C SER A 143 14.47 7.97 -1.25
N VAL A 144 14.64 6.83 -0.54
CA VAL A 144 13.75 6.44 0.56
C VAL A 144 13.89 7.40 1.72
N LEU A 145 15.14 7.69 2.07
CA LEU A 145 15.52 8.58 3.16
C LEU A 145 15.06 10.01 2.89
N GLN A 146 15.29 10.49 1.68
CA GLN A 146 14.81 11.82 1.28
C GLN A 146 13.29 11.93 1.38
N GLY A 147 12.55 10.91 0.93
CA GLY A 147 11.08 10.92 1.04
C GLY A 147 10.57 10.85 2.48
N THR A 148 11.26 10.16 3.38
CA THR A 148 10.89 10.14 4.81
C THR A 148 11.21 11.50 5.46
N MET A 149 12.34 12.13 5.12
CA MET A 149 12.70 13.47 5.62
C MET A 149 11.73 14.57 5.17
N ASP A 150 11.16 14.48 3.97
CA ASP A 150 10.17 15.46 3.48
C ASP A 150 8.81 15.34 4.17
N GLN A 151 8.55 14.25 4.91
CA GLN A 151 7.27 13.93 5.55
C GLN A 151 7.24 14.18 7.06
N ILE A 152 8.41 14.33 7.69
CA ILE A 152 8.59 14.68 9.11
C ILE A 152 8.65 16.19 9.25
#